data_AF-A0A4Y2P3F1-F1
#
_entry.id   AF-A0A4Y2P3F1-F1
#
_cell.length_a   1.000
_cell.length_b   1.000
_cell.length_c   1.000
_cell.angle_alpha   90.00
_cell.angle_beta   90.00
_cell.angle_gamma   90.00
#
_symmetry.space_group_name_H-M   'P 1'
#
loop_
_entity.id
_entity.type
_entity.pdbx_description
1 polymer ?
#
loop_
_entity_poly.entity_id
_entity_poly.type
_entity_poly.pdbx_seq_one_letter_code
_entity_poly.pdbx_strand_id
1 'polypeptide(L)'
;MDNEWCLLPPENSVPNGHLEVSRSKAVLHCNEGFKERDGRRVYATCENNTWSYLSLRCVEDTPEKDNNILGIVVGSVIATLILIFGLTIFLIRWNKVRGICVTYKPGNRNSHPTSPSFGDCSTTDL
;
A
#
# COMPACT_ATOMS: atom_id res chain seq x y z
N MET A 1 36.78 43.29 16.27
CA MET A 1 36.05 42.10 15.79
C MET A 1 35.30 41.60 17.01
N ASP A 2 34.11 42.14 17.15
CA ASP A 2 33.30 41.97 18.35
C ASP A 2 32.76 40.55 18.29
N ASN A 3 33.36 39.71 19.11
CA ASN A 3 32.82 38.39 19.36
C ASN A 3 31.56 38.69 20.17
N GLU A 4 30.44 38.82 19.48
CA GLU A 4 29.17 39.26 20.02
C GLU A 4 28.39 37.98 20.36
N TRP A 5 28.54 37.51 21.60
CA TRP A 5 27.97 36.24 22.08
C TRP A 5 26.66 36.54 22.78
N CYS A 6 25.64 35.74 22.49
CA CYS A 6 24.51 35.69 23.39
C CYS A 6 24.96 35.14 24.76
N LEU A 7 24.53 35.81 25.83
CA LEU A 7 24.58 35.23 27.17
C LEU A 7 23.80 33.90 27.19
N LEU A 8 24.08 33.03 28.17
CA LEU A 8 23.36 31.77 28.36
C LEU A 8 21.86 31.98 28.13
N PRO A 9 21.21 31.19 27.25
CA PRO A 9 19.79 31.35 27.01
C PRO A 9 19.04 31.20 28.33
N PRO A 10 17.98 32.00 28.59
CA PRO A 10 17.07 31.74 29.70
C PRO A 10 16.67 30.26 29.74
N GLU A 11 16.52 29.77 30.97
CA GLU A 11 16.20 28.38 31.27
C GLU A 11 14.78 28.07 30.81
N ASN A 12 14.63 27.79 29.51
CA ASN A 12 13.40 27.29 28.94
C ASN A 12 13.40 25.78 29.19
N SER A 13 12.79 25.36 30.30
CA SER A 13 12.58 23.95 30.56
C SER A 13 11.69 23.36 29.46
N VAL A 14 12.26 22.48 28.62
CA VAL A 14 11.50 21.76 27.59
C VAL A 14 11.02 20.44 28.19
N PRO A 15 9.70 20.21 28.30
CA PRO A 15 9.19 18.94 28.81
C PRO A 15 9.66 17.78 27.93
N ASN A 16 10.12 16.70 28.56
CA ASN A 16 10.58 15.48 27.89
C ASN A 16 11.74 15.70 26.91
N GLY A 17 12.58 16.70 27.16
CA GLY A 17 13.78 16.97 26.39
C GLY A 17 14.77 17.86 27.13
N HIS A 18 15.91 18.12 26.48
CA HIS A 18 16.94 19.02 26.97
C HIS A 18 17.52 19.83 25.81
N LEU A 19 18.10 20.99 26.13
CA LEU A 19 18.72 21.87 25.15
C LEU A 19 20.24 21.74 25.23
N GLU A 20 20.86 21.35 24.12
CA GLU A 20 22.30 21.44 23.94
C GLU A 20 22.64 22.84 23.39
N VAL A 21 23.20 23.68 24.26
CA VAL A 21 23.51 25.08 23.94
C VAL A 21 24.93 25.20 23.41
N SER A 22 25.06 25.83 22.23
CA SER A 22 26.31 26.24 21.62
C SER A 22 26.38 27.77 21.49
N ARG A 23 27.49 28.29 20.97
CA ARG A 23 27.76 29.75 20.89
C ARG A 23 26.67 30.55 20.18
N SER A 24 26.06 29.99 19.14
CA SER A 24 25.08 30.68 18.30
C SER A 24 23.76 29.92 18.10
N LYS A 25 23.63 28.73 18.68
CA LYS A 25 22.47 27.85 18.48
C LYS A 25 22.20 27.00 19.71
N ALA A 26 20.93 26.70 19.95
CA ALA A 26 20.50 25.67 20.88
C ALA A 26 19.75 24.57 20.10
N VAL A 27 20.20 23.33 20.26
CA VAL A 27 19.60 22.15 19.63
C VAL A 27 18.72 21.46 20.66
N LEU A 28 17.49 21.12 20.26
CA LEU A 28 16.59 20.36 21.13
C LEU A 28 16.85 18.87 20.96
N HIS A 29 17.07 18.19 22.08
CA HIS A 29 17.16 16.75 22.15
C HIS A 29 15.99 16.23 22.98
N CYS A 30 15.08 15.49 22.34
CA CYS A 30 13.99 14.83 23.04
C CYS A 30 14.50 13.55 23.74
N ASN A 31 13.86 13.23 24.87
CA ASN A 31 14.15 12.00 25.61
C ASN A 31 13.67 10.77 24.83
N GLU A 32 14.15 9.60 25.22
CA GLU A 32 13.71 8.33 24.65
C GLU A 32 12.18 8.18 24.71
N GLY A 33 11.57 7.73 23.61
CA GLY A 33 10.12 7.66 23.46
C GLY A 33 9.44 8.98 23.05
N PHE A 34 10.21 10.05 22.80
CA PHE A 34 9.68 11.33 22.32
C PHE A 34 10.41 11.79 21.05
N LYS A 35 9.66 12.47 20.17
CA LYS A 35 10.18 13.09 18.94
C LYS A 35 9.78 14.56 18.84
N GLU A 36 10.49 15.31 18.00
CA GLU A 36 10.17 16.71 17.72
C GLU A 36 8.85 16.80 16.94
N ARG A 37 7.92 17.63 17.41
CA ARG A 37 6.60 17.78 16.75
C ARG A 37 6.69 18.23 15.29
N ASP A 38 7.57 19.20 15.03
CA ASP A 38 7.67 19.88 13.72
C ASP A 38 8.90 19.41 12.92
N GLY A 39 9.61 18.36 13.38
CA GLY A 39 10.79 17.80 12.72
C GLY A 39 12.00 18.74 12.61
N ARG A 40 11.99 19.85 13.35
CA ARG A 40 13.05 20.87 13.32
C ARG A 40 13.96 20.70 14.52
N ARG A 41 15.25 20.42 14.27
CA ARG A 41 16.25 20.15 15.32
C ARG A 41 16.75 21.39 16.05
N VAL A 42 16.68 22.57 15.42
CA VAL A 42 17.19 23.82 15.98
C VAL A 42 16.07 24.53 16.73
N TYR A 43 16.25 24.74 18.03
CA TYR A 43 15.28 25.36 18.94
C TYR A 43 15.46 26.85 19.10
N ALA A 44 16.71 27.30 19.21
CA ALA A 44 17.01 28.72 19.29
C ALA A 44 18.24 29.09 18.47
N THR A 45 18.21 30.28 17.89
CA THR A 45 19.34 30.88 17.18
C THR A 45 19.69 32.23 17.80
N CYS A 46 20.97 32.45 18.05
CA CYS A 46 21.49 33.73 18.50
C CYS A 46 21.76 34.61 17.28
N GLU A 47 21.07 35.74 17.20
CA GLU A 47 21.31 36.76 16.19
C GLU A 47 21.33 38.12 16.88
N ASN A 48 22.38 38.91 16.65
CA ASN A 48 22.50 40.27 17.19
C ASN A 48 22.33 40.33 18.73
N ASN A 49 23.07 39.48 19.47
CA ASN A 49 22.96 39.25 20.92
C ASN A 49 21.58 38.80 21.45
N THR A 50 20.65 38.44 20.57
CA THR A 50 19.29 38.09 20.96
C THR A 50 18.98 36.64 20.59
N TRP A 51 18.44 35.88 21.54
CA TRP A 51 17.94 34.53 21.28
C TRP A 51 16.57 34.61 20.59
N SER A 52 16.48 34.02 19.41
CA SER A 52 15.22 33.74 18.72
C SER A 52 14.77 32.34 19.11
N TYR A 53 13.63 32.22 19.81
CA TYR A 53 13.07 30.94 20.24
C TYR A 53 12.03 30.44 19.24
N LEU A 54 12.17 29.19 18.83
CA LEU A 54 11.14 28.45 18.10
C LEU A 54 10.33 27.65 19.13
N SER A 55 9.01 27.70 19.04
CA SER A 55 8.11 27.01 19.96
C SER A 55 8.05 25.50 19.67
N LEU A 56 9.15 24.78 19.86
CA LEU A 56 9.19 23.34 19.65
C LEU A 56 8.75 22.59 20.92
N ARG A 57 8.13 21.42 20.73
CA ARG A 57 7.69 20.51 21.79
C ARG A 57 8.13 19.10 21.44
N CYS A 58 8.54 18.35 22.46
CA CYS A 58 8.72 16.90 22.37
C CYS A 58 7.35 16.23 22.55
N VAL A 59 6.93 15.44 21.55
CA VAL A 59 5.69 14.67 21.56
C VAL A 59 6.02 13.19 21.63
N GLU A 60 5.13 12.41 22.23
CA GLU A 60 5.32 10.96 22.34
C GLU A 60 5.46 10.33 20.95
N ASP A 61 6.50 9.51 20.78
CA ASP A 61 6.74 8.78 19.56
C ASP A 61 5.83 7.55 19.55
N THR A 62 4.56 7.79 19.24
CA THR A 62 3.62 6.69 19.03
C THR A 62 3.96 6.02 17.70
N PRO A 63 4.09 4.68 17.66
CA PRO A 63 4.26 3.97 16.41
C PRO A 63 3.01 4.22 15.58
N GLU A 64 3.15 5.02 14.52
CA GLU A 64 2.13 5.16 13.50
C GLU A 64 1.91 3.75 12.94
N LYS A 65 0.76 3.16 13.30
CA LYS A 65 0.48 1.77 13.00
C LYS A 65 0.09 1.70 11.53
N ASP A 66 1.09 1.60 10.65
CA ASP A 66 0.94 1.52 9.20
C ASP A 66 0.16 0.25 8.79
N ASN A 67 -1.15 0.34 8.83
CA ASN A 67 -2.11 -0.70 8.44
C ASN A 67 -2.25 -0.86 6.91
N ASN A 68 -1.53 -0.05 6.12
CA ASN A 68 -1.53 -0.09 4.67
C ASN A 68 -0.97 -1.42 4.11
N ILE A 69 0.05 -1.99 4.76
CA ILE A 69 0.67 -3.26 4.32
C ILE A 69 -0.30 -4.43 4.51
N LEU A 70 -1.03 -4.45 5.62
CA LEU A 70 -1.99 -5.51 5.92
C LEU A 70 -3.13 -5.54 4.90
N GLY A 71 -3.63 -4.37 4.49
CA GLY A 71 -4.68 -4.25 3.47
C GLY A 71 -4.26 -4.84 2.11
N ILE A 72 -3.02 -4.58 1.69
CA ILE A 72 -2.47 -5.10 0.42
C ILE A 72 -2.36 -6.63 0.46
N VAL A 73 -1.82 -7.18 1.56
CA VAL A 73 -1.65 -8.63 1.71
C VAL A 73 -2.99 -9.35 1.71
N VAL A 74 -3.95 -8.87 2.51
CA VAL A 74 -5.29 -9.49 2.60
C VAL A 74 -6.04 -9.37 1.26
N GLY A 75 -5.97 -8.21 0.60
CA GLY A 75 -6.59 -8.00 -0.70
C GLY A 75 -6.03 -8.94 -1.79
N SER A 76 -4.71 -9.13 -1.81
CA SER A 76 -4.05 -10.03 -2.78
C SER A 76 -4.47 -11.49 -2.59
N VAL A 77 -4.58 -11.97 -1.35
CA VAL A 77 -5.02 -13.34 -1.07
C VAL A 77 -6.47 -13.57 -1.52
N ILE A 78 -7.37 -12.62 -1.26
CA ILE A 78 -8.77 -12.74 -1.69
C ILE A 78 -8.88 -12.71 -3.22
N ALA A 79 -8.19 -11.78 -3.88
CA ALA A 79 -8.23 -11.66 -5.34
C ALA A 79 -7.70 -12.93 -6.05
N THR A 80 -6.61 -13.51 -5.54
CA THR A 80 -6.03 -14.75 -6.09
C THR A 80 -6.97 -15.94 -5.94
N LEU A 81 -7.65 -16.09 -4.80
CA LEU A 81 -8.66 -17.13 -4.61
C LEU A 81 -9.81 -16.98 -5.62
N ILE A 82 -10.35 -15.77 -5.79
CA ILE A 82 -11.45 -15.51 -6.73
C ILE A 82 -11.03 -15.85 -8.17
N LEU A 83 -9.81 -15.49 -8.58
CA LEU A 83 -9.28 -15.82 -9.91
C LEU A 83 -9.18 -17.33 -10.13
N ILE A 84 -8.66 -18.08 -9.16
CA ILE A 84 -8.52 -19.55 -9.25
C ILE A 84 -9.89 -20.22 -9.35
N PHE A 85 -10.85 -19.82 -8.51
CA PHE A 85 -12.22 -20.33 -8.56
C PHE A 85 -12.94 -19.97 -9.87
N GLY A 86 -12.76 -18.74 -10.36
CA GLY A 86 -13.32 -18.30 -11.64
C GLY A 86 -12.77 -19.08 -12.83
N LEU A 87 -11.44 -19.26 -12.88
CA LEU A 87 -10.75 -20.04 -13.92
C LEU A 87 -11.19 -21.50 -13.93
N THR A 88 -11.25 -22.15 -12.77
CA THR A 88 -11.67 -23.56 -12.67
C THR A 88 -13.11 -23.76 -13.17
N ILE A 89 -14.05 -22.92 -12.74
CA ILE A 89 -15.45 -22.97 -13.22
C ILE A 89 -15.51 -22.72 -14.73
N PHE A 90 -14.76 -21.74 -15.23
CA PHE A 90 -14.72 -21.42 -16.66
C PHE A 90 -14.20 -22.60 -17.48
N LEU A 91 -13.11 -23.25 -17.06
CA LEU A 91 -12.54 -24.42 -17.74
C LEU A 91 -13.51 -25.60 -17.76
N ILE A 92 -14.20 -25.88 -16.65
CA ILE A 92 -15.22 -26.93 -16.57
C ILE A 92 -16.37 -26.63 -17.55
N ARG A 93 -16.84 -25.38 -17.58
CA ARG A 93 -17.94 -24.96 -18.46
C ARG A 93 -17.52 -25.02 -19.92
N TRP A 94 -16.32 -24.54 -20.26
CA TRP A 94 -15.78 -24.55 -21.62
C TRP A 94 -15.63 -25.97 -22.17
N ASN A 95 -15.09 -26.89 -21.36
CA ASN A 95 -14.99 -28.31 -21.75
C ASN A 95 -16.36 -28.94 -22.05
N LYS A 96 -17.44 -28.43 -21.45
CA LYS A 96 -18.79 -28.92 -21.68
C LYS A 96 -19.41 -28.43 -23.00
N VAL A 97 -18.94 -27.31 -23.57
CA VAL A 97 -19.52 -26.72 -24.81
C VAL A 97 -18.93 -27.32 -26.09
N ARG A 98 -17.71 -27.88 -26.06
CA ARG A 98 -17.07 -28.49 -27.25
C ARG A 98 -17.66 -29.86 -27.68
N GLY A 99 -18.66 -30.39 -26.98
CA GLY A 99 -19.18 -31.75 -27.20
C GLY A 99 -20.34 -31.91 -28.19
N ILE A 100 -20.84 -30.86 -28.86
CA ILE A 100 -22.03 -30.97 -29.71
C ILE A 100 -21.86 -30.16 -31.01
N CYS A 101 -21.51 -30.83 -32.10
CA CYS A 101 -21.78 -30.37 -33.47
C CYS A 101 -23.00 -31.13 -34.00
N VAL A 102 -24.13 -30.44 -34.17
CA VAL A 102 -25.32 -30.99 -34.83
C VAL A 102 -25.24 -30.65 -36.31
N THR A 103 -25.02 -31.65 -37.15
CA THR A 103 -25.13 -31.50 -38.60
C THR A 103 -26.61 -31.52 -39.01
N TYR A 104 -27.20 -30.35 -39.21
CA TYR A 104 -28.57 -30.22 -39.74
C TYR A 104 -28.56 -30.42 -41.26
N LYS A 105 -29.17 -31.52 -41.73
CA LYS A 105 -29.43 -31.72 -43.17
C LYS A 105 -30.86 -31.25 -43.49
N PRO A 106 -31.06 -30.21 -44.34
CA PRO A 106 -32.39 -29.77 -44.73
C PRO A 106 -33.05 -30.83 -45.63
N GLY A 107 -34.31 -31.15 -45.31
CA GLY A 107 -35.05 -32.28 -45.84
C GLY A 107 -35.36 -32.20 -47.34
N ASN A 108 -35.24 -33.36 -48.01
CA ASN A 108 -35.85 -33.59 -49.31
C ASN A 108 -37.14 -34.40 -49.10
N ARG A 109 -38.23 -33.95 -49.71
CA ARG A 109 -39.55 -34.58 -49.62
C ARG A 109 -39.48 -35.93 -50.35
N ASN A 110 -40.05 -36.96 -49.71
CA ASN A 110 -40.78 -38.10 -50.28
C ASN A 110 -40.41 -39.45 -49.62
N SER A 111 -41.45 -40.10 -49.05
CA SER A 111 -41.64 -41.52 -48.74
C SER A 111 -40.79 -42.25 -47.67
N HIS A 112 -41.53 -42.74 -46.66
CA HIS A 112 -41.25 -43.79 -45.65
C HIS A 112 -40.35 -43.49 -44.43
N PRO A 113 -40.73 -43.94 -43.21
CA PRO A 113 -39.95 -43.75 -42.00
C PRO A 113 -38.83 -44.80 -41.96
N THR A 114 -37.57 -44.37 -42.01
CA THR A 114 -36.43 -45.23 -41.71
C THR A 114 -35.68 -44.66 -40.51
N SER A 115 -35.41 -45.53 -39.54
CA SER A 115 -34.77 -45.24 -38.24
C SER A 115 -33.40 -44.56 -38.37
N PRO A 116 -32.99 -43.76 -37.36
CA PRO A 116 -31.69 -43.09 -37.39
C PRO A 116 -30.55 -44.10 -37.24
N SER A 117 -29.64 -44.15 -38.21
CA SER A 117 -28.35 -44.86 -38.07
C SER A 117 -27.31 -43.92 -37.47
N PHE A 118 -26.69 -44.34 -36.37
CA PHE A 118 -25.51 -43.71 -35.80
C PHE A 118 -24.29 -44.10 -36.66
N GLY A 119 -23.66 -43.12 -37.31
CA GLY A 119 -22.39 -43.30 -38.01
C GLY A 119 -21.32 -42.40 -37.37
N ASP A 120 -20.21 -42.99 -36.98
CA ASP A 120 -19.09 -42.33 -36.29
C ASP A 120 -18.36 -41.34 -37.24
N CYS A 121 -18.18 -40.10 -36.77
CA CYS A 121 -17.44 -39.07 -37.50
C CYS A 121 -15.93 -39.26 -37.35
N SER A 122 -15.25 -39.44 -38.49
CA SER A 122 -13.78 -39.43 -38.59
C SER A 122 -13.26 -37.99 -38.67
N THR A 123 -12.31 -37.65 -37.82
CA THR A 123 -11.58 -36.38 -37.77
C THR A 123 -10.61 -36.24 -38.94
N THR A 124 -10.53 -35.07 -39.57
CA THR A 124 -9.39 -34.69 -40.42
C THR A 124 -8.81 -33.38 -39.91
N ASP A 125 -7.64 -33.48 -39.30
CA ASP A 125 -6.78 -32.39 -38.83
C ASP A 125 -6.15 -31.62 -40.00
N LEU A 126 -6.01 -30.30 -39.83
CA LEU A 126 -5.01 -29.45 -40.49
C LEU A 126 -4.79 -28.17 -39.68
#